data_AF-G0QV78-F1
#
_entry.id   AF-G0QV78-F1
#
_cell.length_a   1.000
_cell.length_b   1.000
_cell.length_c   1.000
_cell.angle_alpha   90.00
_cell.angle_beta   90.00
_cell.angle_gamma   90.00
#
_symmetry.space_group_name_H-M   'P 1'
#
loop_
_entity.id
_entity.type
_entity.pdbx_description
1 polymer ?
#
loop_
_entity_poly.entity_id
_entity_poly.type
_entity_poly.pdbx_seq_one_letter_code
_entity_poly.pdbx_strand_id
1 'polypeptide(L)'
;MIEKLLEEKPKPRITEILPNTKRTQELYAKKQAEERKKKAELEQQLKARQEKEMQIHKMYEERKKKMQQEEQNKKEEERKKAEERQQISTLKGKFGLNMCRKNIRDSEGIEIANNLKKNFVLERLELEGNLLGPKSCAAIANLLEENNTIRVVDLEGNDLTNGGKDFHGIEVLAQILKKNDTLLCLNLTNTNLDKNCSQMLLEMLEKNDTIINLDIDQNPNMGLEDVRKIQEKLKKINKIMMIKDQRNFLKGKK
;
A
#
# COMPACT_ATOMS: atom_id res chain seq x y z
N MET A 1 35.27 9.59 -28.85
CA MET A 1 35.81 10.97 -28.74
C MET A 1 37.14 11.05 -27.96
N ILE A 2 37.59 9.97 -27.30
CA ILE A 2 38.87 9.93 -26.55
C ILE A 2 40.06 9.48 -27.43
N GLU A 3 39.82 8.90 -28.60
CA GLU A 3 40.90 8.43 -29.51
C GLU A 3 41.55 9.51 -30.39
N LYS A 4 41.13 10.78 -30.32
CA LYS A 4 41.70 11.86 -31.14
C LYS A 4 42.65 12.81 -30.40
N LEU A 5 42.97 12.53 -29.13
CA LEU A 5 43.87 13.37 -28.32
C LEU A 5 45.27 12.75 -28.09
N LEU A 6 45.59 11.64 -28.77
CA LEU A 6 46.87 10.94 -28.64
C LEU A 6 47.85 11.18 -29.81
N GLU A 7 47.56 12.14 -30.71
CA GLU A 7 48.40 12.46 -31.88
C GLU A 7 49.15 13.80 -31.76
N GLU A 8 49.43 14.30 -30.56
CA GLU A 8 50.46 15.34 -30.44
C GLU A 8 51.85 14.71 -30.54
N LYS A 9 52.43 14.79 -31.75
CA LYS A 9 53.83 14.42 -32.03
C LYS A 9 54.74 15.02 -30.95
N PRO A 10 55.64 14.23 -30.34
CA PRO A 10 56.53 14.76 -29.32
C PRO A 10 57.41 15.86 -29.93
N LYS A 11 57.32 17.09 -29.39
CA LYS A 11 58.20 18.19 -29.78
C LYS A 11 59.66 17.72 -29.65
N PRO A 12 60.53 18.03 -30.64
CA PRO A 12 61.92 17.58 -30.61
C PRO A 12 62.59 18.09 -29.33
N ARG A 13 63.10 17.16 -28.51
CA ARG A 13 63.94 17.51 -27.37
C ARG A 13 65.25 18.06 -27.93
N ILE A 14 65.46 19.37 -27.84
CA ILE A 14 66.79 19.95 -27.94
C ILE A 14 67.60 19.31 -26.81
N THR A 15 68.43 18.33 -27.15
CA THR A 15 69.42 17.78 -26.21
C THR A 15 70.53 18.80 -26.11
N GLU A 16 70.32 19.85 -25.30
CA GLU A 16 71.44 20.58 -24.72
C GLU A 16 72.23 19.57 -23.89
N ILE A 17 73.35 19.09 -24.45
CA ILE A 17 74.31 18.27 -23.72
C ILE A 17 75.00 19.23 -22.75
N LEU A 18 74.36 19.42 -21.60
CA LEU A 18 74.92 20.12 -20.45
C LEU A 18 76.25 19.44 -20.06
N PRO A 19 77.36 20.18 -19.89
CA PRO A 19 78.66 19.60 -19.59
C PRO A 19 78.63 18.79 -18.28
N ASN A 20 79.18 17.56 -18.30
CA ASN A 20 79.13 16.55 -17.22
C ASN A 20 79.89 16.98 -15.95
N THR A 21 79.30 17.91 -15.22
CA THR A 21 79.80 18.50 -13.97
C THR A 21 78.94 18.04 -12.79
N LYS A 22 79.48 18.04 -11.56
CA LYS A 22 78.70 17.70 -10.34
C LYS A 22 77.34 18.41 -10.27
N ARG A 23 77.32 19.70 -10.62
CA ARG A 23 76.11 20.54 -10.65
C ARG A 23 75.06 20.03 -11.65
N THR A 24 75.47 19.58 -12.83
CA THR A 24 74.54 19.01 -13.81
C THR A 24 74.00 17.65 -13.40
N GLN A 25 74.81 16.80 -12.76
CA GLN A 25 74.37 15.51 -12.22
C GLN A 25 73.32 15.68 -11.11
N GLU A 26 73.52 16.64 -10.21
CA GLU A 26 72.54 17.00 -9.17
C GLU A 26 71.23 17.53 -9.78
N LEU A 27 71.30 18.34 -10.83
CA LEU A 27 70.13 18.86 -11.54
C LEU A 27 69.32 17.74 -12.20
N TYR A 28 70.00 16.78 -12.84
CA TYR A 28 69.38 15.59 -13.43
C TYR A 28 68.75 14.69 -12.36
N ALA A 29 69.43 14.46 -11.24
CA ALA A 29 68.90 13.66 -10.12
C ALA A 29 67.65 14.31 -9.51
N LYS A 30 67.65 15.64 -9.32
CA LYS A 30 66.51 16.39 -8.80
C LYS A 30 65.30 16.33 -9.75
N LYS A 31 65.54 16.46 -11.06
CA LYS A 31 64.50 16.33 -12.09
C LYS A 31 63.91 14.92 -12.15
N GLN A 32 64.73 13.88 -12.07
CA GLN A 32 64.25 12.49 -11.99
C GLN A 32 63.46 12.22 -10.71
N ALA A 33 63.87 12.78 -9.56
CA ALA A 33 63.11 12.67 -8.31
C ALA A 33 61.75 13.37 -8.39
N GLU A 34 61.68 14.53 -9.05
CA GLU A 34 60.43 15.27 -9.27
C GLU A 34 59.49 14.53 -10.24
N GLU A 35 60.02 13.95 -11.32
CA GLU A 35 59.27 13.08 -12.23
C GLU A 35 58.75 11.82 -11.52
N ARG A 36 59.55 11.20 -10.65
CA ARG A 36 59.11 10.06 -9.82
C ARG A 36 57.99 10.46 -8.86
N LYS A 37 58.06 11.63 -8.23
CA LYS A 37 56.98 12.16 -7.38
C LYS A 37 55.70 12.39 -8.18
N LYS A 38 55.76 13.10 -9.32
CA LYS A 38 54.60 13.35 -10.18
C LYS A 38 53.98 12.05 -10.70
N LYS A 39 54.81 11.06 -11.05
CA LYS A 39 54.34 9.74 -11.48
C LYS A 39 53.62 8.99 -10.35
N ALA A 40 54.18 8.99 -9.14
CA ALA A 40 53.57 8.36 -7.98
C ALA A 40 52.23 9.04 -7.60
N GLU A 41 52.17 10.36 -7.67
CA GLU A 41 50.96 11.15 -7.36
C GLU A 41 49.85 10.90 -8.40
N LEU A 42 50.21 10.82 -9.68
CA LEU A 42 49.28 10.44 -10.76
C LEU A 42 48.76 9.01 -10.58
N GLU A 43 49.62 8.07 -10.19
CA GLU A 43 49.26 6.67 -9.94
C GLU A 43 48.32 6.53 -8.72
N GLN A 44 48.52 7.35 -7.70
CA GLN A 44 47.65 7.44 -6.53
C GLN A 44 46.27 8.03 -6.89
N GLN A 45 46.23 9.07 -7.74
CA GLN A 45 44.98 9.62 -8.25
C GLN A 45 44.20 8.64 -9.13
N LEU A 46 44.90 7.86 -9.96
CA LEU A 46 44.29 6.80 -10.78
C LEU A 46 43.64 5.72 -9.92
N LYS A 47 44.32 5.26 -8.85
CA LYS A 47 43.74 4.32 -7.88
C LYS A 47 42.50 4.89 -7.20
N ALA A 48 42.58 6.12 -6.69
CA ALA A 48 41.45 6.77 -6.02
C ALA A 48 40.23 6.96 -6.97
N ARG A 49 40.49 7.21 -8.26
CA ARG A 49 39.44 7.29 -9.29
C ARG A 49 38.79 5.92 -9.54
N GLN A 50 39.60 4.87 -9.67
CA GLN A 50 39.10 3.50 -9.84
C GLN A 50 38.26 3.04 -8.65
N GLU A 51 38.67 3.35 -7.42
CA GLU A 51 37.91 3.04 -6.21
C GLU A 51 36.54 3.75 -6.20
N LYS A 52 36.50 5.04 -6.54
CA LYS A 52 35.24 5.80 -6.65
C LYS A 52 34.30 5.22 -7.71
N GLU A 53 34.83 4.87 -8.88
CA GLU A 53 34.05 4.25 -9.96
C GLU A 53 33.47 2.89 -9.50
N MET A 54 34.26 2.09 -8.78
CA MET A 54 33.81 0.81 -8.21
C MET A 54 32.72 0.99 -7.14
N GLN A 55 32.84 2.03 -6.31
CA GLN A 55 31.84 2.37 -5.29
C GLN A 55 30.51 2.83 -5.90
N ILE A 56 30.57 3.66 -6.95
CA ILE A 56 29.39 4.12 -7.70
C ILE A 56 28.69 2.93 -8.35
N HIS A 57 29.44 2.02 -8.97
CA HIS A 57 28.87 0.82 -9.59
C HIS A 57 28.16 -0.07 -8.55
N LYS A 58 28.78 -0.28 -7.39
CA LYS A 58 28.18 -1.06 -6.30
C LYS A 58 26.86 -0.45 -5.79
N MET A 59 26.83 0.87 -5.60
CA MET A 59 25.61 1.60 -5.20
C MET A 59 24.50 1.49 -6.27
N TYR A 60 24.85 1.57 -7.55
CA TYR A 60 23.88 1.41 -8.64
C TYR A 60 23.26 0.01 -8.65
N GLU A 61 24.06 -1.04 -8.46
CA GLU A 61 23.57 -2.41 -8.38
C GLU A 61 22.67 -2.65 -7.16
N GLU A 62 23.00 -2.08 -5.99
CA GLU A 62 22.15 -2.15 -4.80
C GLU A 62 20.81 -1.43 -5.01
N ARG A 63 20.82 -0.24 -5.64
CA ARG A 63 19.60 0.51 -5.93
C ARG A 63 18.71 -0.20 -6.95
N LYS A 64 19.32 -0.83 -7.95
CA LYS A 64 18.62 -1.66 -8.94
C LYS A 64 17.93 -2.86 -8.29
N LYS A 65 18.62 -3.56 -7.37
CA LYS A 65 18.04 -4.66 -6.59
C LYS A 65 16.86 -4.21 -5.71
N LYS A 66 16.97 -3.05 -5.03
CA LYS A 66 15.86 -2.49 -4.24
C LYS A 66 14.63 -2.19 -5.09
N MET A 67 14.81 -1.57 -6.25
CA MET A 67 13.70 -1.25 -7.16
C MET A 67 12.99 -2.50 -7.66
N GLN A 68 13.75 -3.55 -8.00
CA GLN A 68 13.17 -4.85 -8.39
C GLN A 68 12.39 -5.51 -7.25
N GLN A 69 12.88 -5.41 -6.01
CA GLN A 69 12.19 -5.94 -4.83
C GLN A 69 10.88 -5.19 -4.55
N GLU A 70 10.88 -3.86 -4.64
CA GLU A 70 9.67 -3.04 -4.46
C GLU A 70 8.62 -3.35 -5.53
N GLU A 71 9.04 -3.53 -6.79
CA GLU A 71 8.14 -3.92 -7.88
C GLU A 71 7.55 -5.32 -7.66
N GLN A 72 8.36 -6.29 -7.18
CA GLN A 72 7.87 -7.62 -6.79
C GLN A 72 6.87 -7.56 -5.65
N ASN A 73 7.15 -6.77 -4.60
CA ASN A 73 6.25 -6.61 -3.46
C ASN A 73 4.91 -6.00 -3.90
N LYS A 74 4.93 -5.00 -4.78
CA LYS A 74 3.72 -4.37 -5.32
C LYS A 74 2.89 -5.35 -6.16
N LYS A 75 3.54 -6.14 -7.02
CA LYS A 75 2.89 -7.21 -7.80
C LYS A 75 2.29 -8.29 -6.89
N GLU A 76 2.97 -8.65 -5.80
CA GLU A 76 2.45 -9.61 -4.82
C GLU A 76 1.24 -9.06 -4.05
N GLU A 77 1.24 -7.76 -3.71
CA GLU A 77 0.10 -7.09 -3.08
C GLU A 77 -1.10 -7.00 -4.02
N GLU A 78 -0.88 -6.66 -5.29
CA GLU A 78 -1.92 -6.68 -6.33
C GLU A 78 -2.46 -8.11 -6.57
N ARG A 79 -1.58 -9.13 -6.54
CA ARG A 79 -1.99 -10.53 -6.63
C ARG A 79 -2.83 -10.96 -5.43
N LYS A 80 -2.45 -10.58 -4.20
CA LYS A 80 -3.25 -10.85 -2.99
C LYS A 80 -4.61 -10.17 -3.04
N LYS A 81 -4.68 -8.90 -3.46
CA LYS A 81 -5.96 -8.20 -3.68
C LYS A 81 -6.80 -8.87 -4.77
N ALA A 82 -6.17 -9.37 -5.84
CA ALA A 82 -6.87 -10.11 -6.89
C ALA A 82 -7.35 -11.48 -6.41
N GLU A 83 -6.55 -12.20 -5.62
CA GLU A 83 -6.91 -13.47 -4.97
C GLU A 83 -8.05 -13.26 -3.97
N GLU A 84 -8.03 -12.20 -3.15
CA GLU A 84 -9.13 -11.80 -2.27
C GLU A 84 -10.39 -11.47 -3.08
N ARG A 85 -10.29 -10.66 -4.13
CA ARG A 85 -11.40 -10.37 -5.06
C ARG A 85 -11.94 -11.63 -5.72
N GLN A 86 -11.07 -12.58 -6.07
CA GLN A 86 -11.44 -13.87 -6.66
C GLN A 86 -12.05 -14.81 -5.62
N GLN A 87 -11.60 -14.78 -4.37
CA GLN A 87 -12.16 -15.55 -3.26
C GLN A 87 -13.56 -15.01 -2.88
N ILE A 88 -13.71 -13.68 -2.85
CA ILE A 88 -15.00 -12.97 -2.78
C ILE A 88 -15.89 -13.34 -3.98
N SER A 89 -15.32 -13.44 -5.18
CA SER A 89 -16.05 -13.90 -6.38
C SER A 89 -16.41 -15.39 -6.33
N THR A 90 -15.62 -16.24 -5.67
CA THR A 90 -15.94 -17.66 -5.47
C THR A 90 -17.05 -17.83 -4.42
N LEU A 91 -17.19 -16.87 -3.51
CA LEU A 91 -18.36 -16.73 -2.63
C LEU A 91 -19.62 -16.23 -3.36
N LYS A 92 -19.55 -15.78 -4.63
CA LYS A 92 -20.75 -15.40 -5.44
C LYS A 92 -21.72 -16.57 -5.71
N GLY A 93 -21.37 -17.80 -5.31
CA GLY A 93 -22.18 -19.00 -5.54
C GLY A 93 -22.86 -19.59 -4.29
N LYS A 94 -22.72 -19.01 -3.10
CA LYS A 94 -23.37 -19.52 -1.88
C LYS A 94 -24.18 -18.39 -1.24
N PHE A 95 -25.46 -18.31 -1.62
CA PHE A 95 -26.50 -17.50 -0.98
C PHE A 95 -26.19 -15.98 -0.87
N GLY A 96 -26.07 -15.29 -2.00
CA GLY A 96 -25.93 -13.82 -2.06
C GLY A 96 -27.07 -13.15 -2.82
N LEU A 97 -27.46 -11.94 -2.40
CA LEU A 97 -28.47 -11.11 -3.05
C LEU A 97 -27.76 -9.94 -3.73
N ASN A 98 -27.80 -9.92 -5.06
CA ASN A 98 -27.22 -8.85 -5.86
C ASN A 98 -28.32 -7.95 -6.42
N MET A 99 -28.33 -6.71 -5.96
CA MET A 99 -29.26 -5.66 -6.37
C MET A 99 -28.52 -4.37 -6.73
N CYS A 100 -27.31 -4.49 -7.28
CA CYS A 100 -26.49 -3.35 -7.65
C CYS A 100 -27.14 -2.54 -8.79
N ARG A 101 -27.09 -1.21 -8.68
CA ARG A 101 -27.47 -0.26 -9.73
C ARG A 101 -28.90 -0.48 -10.24
N LYS A 102 -29.84 -0.67 -9.31
CA LYS A 102 -31.27 -0.89 -9.58
C LYS A 102 -32.13 0.33 -9.30
N ASN A 103 -31.52 1.48 -9.01
CA ASN A 103 -32.21 2.71 -8.59
C ASN A 103 -33.08 2.51 -7.34
N ILE A 104 -32.67 1.61 -6.44
CA ILE A 104 -33.35 1.36 -5.17
C ILE A 104 -33.24 2.61 -4.31
N ARG A 105 -34.38 3.15 -3.91
CA ARG A 105 -34.49 4.33 -3.07
C ARG A 105 -34.43 3.96 -1.60
N ASP A 106 -34.26 4.99 -0.77
CA ASP A 106 -34.16 4.84 0.67
C ASP A 106 -35.38 4.12 1.32
N SER A 107 -36.59 4.22 0.76
CA SER A 107 -37.75 3.45 1.24
C SER A 107 -37.66 1.96 0.90
N GLU A 108 -37.22 1.64 -0.32
CA GLU A 108 -37.10 0.27 -0.81
C GLU A 108 -35.94 -0.46 -0.10
N GLY A 109 -34.86 0.25 0.22
CA GLY A 109 -33.77 -0.29 1.03
C GLY A 109 -34.21 -0.72 2.43
N ILE A 110 -35.11 0.02 3.06
CA ILE A 110 -35.72 -0.36 4.35
C ILE A 110 -36.53 -1.65 4.20
N GLU A 111 -37.34 -1.77 3.15
CA GLU A 111 -38.13 -2.97 2.89
C GLU A 111 -37.25 -4.20 2.65
N ILE A 112 -36.17 -4.05 1.88
CA ILE A 112 -35.18 -5.11 1.65
C ILE A 112 -34.58 -5.55 2.99
N ALA A 113 -34.11 -4.61 3.82
CA ALA A 113 -33.52 -4.93 5.10
C ALA A 113 -34.51 -5.68 6.02
N ASN A 114 -35.75 -5.23 6.09
CA ASN A 114 -36.80 -5.87 6.89
C ASN A 114 -37.14 -7.28 6.42
N ASN A 115 -37.22 -7.50 5.10
CA ASN A 115 -37.50 -8.83 4.53
C ASN A 115 -36.35 -9.82 4.77
N LEU A 116 -35.11 -9.34 4.89
CA LEU A 116 -33.93 -10.17 5.12
C LEU A 116 -33.68 -10.52 6.59
N LYS A 117 -34.36 -9.87 7.56
CA LYS A 117 -34.14 -10.12 9.00
C LYS A 117 -34.29 -11.58 9.39
N LYS A 118 -35.24 -12.29 8.77
CA LYS A 118 -35.52 -13.71 9.03
C LYS A 118 -34.86 -14.66 8.03
N ASN A 119 -34.04 -14.14 7.12
CA ASN A 119 -33.32 -14.94 6.14
C ASN A 119 -31.95 -15.37 6.71
N PHE A 120 -31.91 -16.55 7.33
CA PHE A 120 -30.68 -17.13 7.90
C PHE A 120 -29.93 -18.02 6.89
N VAL A 121 -30.03 -17.70 5.61
CA VAL A 121 -29.33 -18.42 4.54
C VAL A 121 -28.43 -17.45 3.78
N LEU A 122 -28.85 -16.20 3.64
CA LEU A 122 -28.09 -15.17 2.95
C LEU A 122 -26.79 -14.83 3.69
N GLU A 123 -25.68 -14.89 2.97
CA GLU A 123 -24.35 -14.53 3.47
C GLU A 123 -23.83 -13.22 2.87
N ARG A 124 -24.39 -12.78 1.73
CA ARG A 124 -23.90 -11.60 0.99
C ARG A 124 -25.04 -10.70 0.55
N LEU A 125 -24.92 -9.41 0.80
CA LEU A 125 -25.88 -8.38 0.37
C LEU A 125 -25.14 -7.31 -0.44
N GLU A 126 -25.40 -7.26 -1.74
CA GLU A 126 -24.75 -6.32 -2.67
C GLU A 126 -25.78 -5.27 -3.14
N LEU A 127 -25.62 -4.04 -2.67
CA LEU A 127 -26.52 -2.89 -2.90
C LEU A 127 -25.78 -1.68 -3.50
N GLU A 128 -24.64 -1.92 -4.14
CA GLU A 128 -23.79 -0.92 -4.78
C GLU A 128 -24.57 -0.04 -5.78
N GLY A 129 -24.29 1.26 -5.79
CA GLY A 129 -24.71 2.21 -6.81
C GLY A 129 -26.22 2.43 -6.87
N ASN A 130 -26.88 2.47 -5.72
CA ASN A 130 -28.30 2.76 -5.57
C ASN A 130 -28.50 4.18 -4.98
N LEU A 131 -29.73 4.50 -4.58
CA LEU A 131 -30.12 5.77 -3.96
C LEU A 131 -30.49 5.55 -2.48
N LEU A 132 -29.72 4.71 -1.79
CA LEU A 132 -29.89 4.45 -0.36
C LEU A 132 -29.41 5.65 0.44
N GLY A 133 -30.14 5.95 1.52
CA GLY A 133 -29.85 7.06 2.41
C GLY A 133 -29.63 6.61 3.87
N PRO A 134 -29.64 7.56 4.80
CA PRO A 134 -29.43 7.30 6.22
C PRO A 134 -30.43 6.29 6.80
N LYS A 135 -31.68 6.26 6.33
CA LYS A 135 -32.71 5.37 6.88
C LYS A 135 -32.50 3.92 6.44
N SER A 136 -32.15 3.69 5.19
CA SER A 136 -31.73 2.37 4.71
C SER A 136 -30.50 1.88 5.44
N CYS A 137 -29.52 2.77 5.64
CA CYS A 137 -28.31 2.43 6.41
C CYS A 137 -28.66 1.95 7.83
N ALA A 138 -29.52 2.68 8.55
CA ALA A 138 -30.01 2.27 9.87
C ALA A 138 -30.79 0.94 9.81
N ALA A 139 -31.63 0.74 8.79
CA ALA A 139 -32.39 -0.50 8.63
C ALA A 139 -31.47 -1.72 8.37
N ILE A 140 -30.44 -1.54 7.54
CA ILE A 140 -29.41 -2.56 7.27
C ILE A 140 -28.59 -2.84 8.53
N ALA A 141 -28.27 -1.82 9.31
CA ALA A 141 -27.62 -2.01 10.61
C ALA A 141 -28.48 -2.88 11.54
N ASN A 142 -29.77 -2.58 11.68
CA ASN A 142 -30.70 -3.41 12.46
C ASN A 142 -30.85 -4.83 11.92
N LEU A 143 -30.80 -5.00 10.59
CA LEU A 143 -30.72 -6.33 9.97
C LEU A 143 -29.48 -7.09 10.47
N LEU A 144 -28.31 -6.45 10.53
CA LEU A 144 -27.07 -7.07 11.01
C LEU A 144 -27.06 -7.34 12.51
N GLU A 145 -27.87 -6.66 13.30
CA GLU A 145 -28.04 -6.99 14.72
C GLU A 145 -28.79 -8.31 14.92
N GLU A 146 -29.83 -8.54 14.12
CA GLU A 146 -30.69 -9.74 14.23
C GLU A 146 -30.18 -10.92 13.39
N ASN A 147 -29.49 -10.64 12.28
CA ASN A 147 -29.03 -11.65 11.33
C ASN A 147 -27.59 -12.08 11.61
N ASN A 148 -27.38 -13.38 11.78
CA ASN A 148 -26.09 -13.97 12.09
C ASN A 148 -25.48 -14.77 10.91
N THR A 149 -26.00 -14.62 9.70
CA THR A 149 -25.51 -15.32 8.49
C THR A 149 -24.86 -14.39 7.50
N ILE A 150 -25.26 -13.12 7.43
CA ILE A 150 -24.63 -12.13 6.56
C ILE A 150 -23.17 -11.93 6.99
N ARG A 151 -22.25 -12.09 6.04
CA ARG A 151 -20.80 -11.92 6.17
C ARG A 151 -20.29 -10.74 5.37
N VAL A 152 -20.97 -10.38 4.28
CA VAL A 152 -20.54 -9.31 3.38
C VAL A 152 -21.69 -8.37 3.05
N VAL A 153 -21.46 -7.08 3.23
CA VAL A 153 -22.39 -6.02 2.84
C VAL A 153 -21.65 -5.01 1.97
N ASP A 154 -22.22 -4.72 0.81
CA ASP A 154 -21.70 -3.72 -0.12
C ASP A 154 -22.71 -2.58 -0.30
N LEU A 155 -22.32 -1.38 0.14
CA LEU A 155 -23.11 -0.14 0.05
C LEU A 155 -22.41 0.91 -0.80
N GLU A 156 -21.39 0.56 -1.57
CA GLU A 156 -20.61 1.53 -2.35
C GLU A 156 -21.50 2.40 -3.23
N GLY A 157 -21.16 3.69 -3.34
CA GLY A 157 -21.85 4.61 -4.25
C GLY A 157 -23.28 4.98 -3.85
N ASN A 158 -23.62 4.88 -2.56
CA ASN A 158 -24.89 5.37 -2.01
C ASN A 158 -24.66 6.57 -1.08
N ASP A 159 -25.46 7.64 -1.17
CA ASP A 159 -25.34 8.79 -0.25
C ASP A 159 -25.99 8.50 1.12
N LEU A 160 -25.25 7.75 1.96
CA LEU A 160 -25.73 7.29 3.26
C LEU A 160 -25.87 8.40 4.31
N THR A 161 -25.49 9.64 3.97
CA THR A 161 -25.50 10.79 4.89
C THR A 161 -26.44 11.92 4.47
N ASN A 162 -27.23 11.72 3.39
CA ASN A 162 -28.12 12.73 2.81
C ASN A 162 -27.38 14.06 2.56
N GLY A 163 -26.26 14.00 1.84
CA GLY A 163 -25.43 15.17 1.57
C GLY A 163 -24.67 15.68 2.80
N GLY A 164 -24.33 14.81 3.75
CA GLY A 164 -23.67 15.17 5.01
C GLY A 164 -24.57 15.89 6.02
N LYS A 165 -25.89 15.74 5.90
CA LYS A 165 -26.89 16.38 6.78
C LYS A 165 -27.40 15.46 7.88
N ASP A 166 -27.32 14.15 7.67
CA ASP A 166 -27.87 13.15 8.58
C ASP A 166 -26.93 11.95 8.66
N PHE A 167 -26.24 11.80 9.79
CA PHE A 167 -25.29 10.72 10.04
C PHE A 167 -25.89 9.56 10.85
N HIS A 168 -27.19 9.63 11.16
CA HIS A 168 -27.85 8.69 12.06
C HIS A 168 -27.69 7.23 11.60
N GLY A 169 -27.78 6.98 10.29
CA GLY A 169 -27.58 5.65 9.73
C GLY A 169 -26.20 5.06 10.05
N ILE A 170 -25.15 5.86 9.87
CA ILE A 170 -23.76 5.45 10.15
C ILE A 170 -23.52 5.29 11.65
N GLU A 171 -24.10 6.15 12.48
CA GLU A 171 -24.02 6.03 13.93
C GLU A 171 -24.62 4.70 14.41
N VAL A 172 -25.84 4.37 13.96
CA VAL A 172 -26.51 3.11 14.29
C VAL A 172 -25.69 1.91 13.79
N LEU A 173 -25.19 1.98 12.55
CA LEU A 173 -24.31 0.97 11.99
C LEU A 173 -23.06 0.74 12.84
N ALA A 174 -22.35 1.80 13.21
CA ALA A 174 -21.15 1.71 14.04
C ALA A 174 -21.46 1.12 15.42
N GLN A 175 -22.57 1.50 16.05
CA GLN A 175 -22.96 0.98 17.38
C GLN A 175 -23.31 -0.51 17.34
N ILE A 176 -24.04 -0.96 16.32
CA ILE A 176 -24.37 -2.39 16.18
C ILE A 176 -23.12 -3.20 15.87
N LEU A 177 -22.27 -2.70 14.96
CA LEU A 177 -21.03 -3.38 14.60
C LEU A 177 -20.04 -3.48 15.76
N LYS A 178 -20.10 -2.65 16.80
CA LYS A 178 -19.29 -2.86 18.02
C LYS A 178 -19.52 -4.24 18.65
N LYS A 179 -20.70 -4.84 18.47
CA LYS A 179 -21.09 -6.14 19.05
C LYS A 179 -21.29 -7.24 18.02
N ASN A 180 -21.53 -6.90 16.76
CA ASN A 180 -21.73 -7.88 15.71
C ASN A 180 -20.46 -8.71 15.50
N ASP A 181 -20.59 -10.03 15.59
CA ASP A 181 -19.50 -10.99 15.47
C ASP A 181 -19.60 -11.85 14.20
N THR A 182 -20.41 -11.40 13.23
CA THR A 182 -20.72 -12.15 12.02
C THR A 182 -20.24 -11.46 10.75
N LEU A 183 -20.38 -10.14 10.63
CA LEU A 183 -19.96 -9.39 9.45
C LEU A 183 -18.43 -9.36 9.34
N LEU A 184 -17.93 -9.77 8.18
CA LEU A 184 -16.49 -9.83 7.87
C LEU A 184 -16.06 -8.67 6.98
N CYS A 185 -16.88 -8.34 5.98
CA CYS A 185 -16.57 -7.32 4.97
C CYS A 185 -17.68 -6.29 4.85
N LEU A 186 -17.33 -5.02 4.94
CA LEU A 186 -18.22 -3.89 4.74
C LEU A 186 -17.60 -2.91 3.74
N ASN A 187 -18.31 -2.64 2.65
CA ASN A 187 -17.90 -1.63 1.67
C ASN A 187 -18.76 -0.36 1.82
N LEU A 188 -18.11 0.74 2.20
CA LEU A 188 -18.66 2.10 2.33
C LEU A 188 -17.93 3.08 1.39
N THR A 189 -17.31 2.58 0.32
CA THR A 189 -16.63 3.44 -0.66
C THR A 189 -17.61 4.41 -1.30
N ASN A 190 -17.21 5.68 -1.42
CA ASN A 190 -18.04 6.73 -2.05
C ASN A 190 -19.46 6.79 -1.45
N THR A 191 -19.56 6.86 -0.12
CA THR A 191 -20.84 6.94 0.60
C THR A 191 -21.09 8.27 1.32
N ASN A 192 -20.30 9.29 0.95
CA ASN A 192 -20.35 10.64 1.48
C ASN A 192 -20.11 10.71 3.00
N LEU A 193 -19.16 9.91 3.49
CA LEU A 193 -18.71 9.94 4.88
C LEU A 193 -17.84 11.16 5.16
N ASP A 194 -17.97 11.70 6.38
CA ASP A 194 -17.23 12.85 6.86
C ASP A 194 -16.30 12.50 8.05
N LYS A 195 -15.72 13.53 8.68
CA LYS A 195 -14.86 13.38 9.85
C LYS A 195 -15.58 12.78 11.06
N ASN A 196 -16.88 13.05 11.25
CA ASN A 196 -17.62 12.47 12.37
C ASN A 196 -17.79 10.96 12.15
N CYS A 197 -18.10 10.56 10.91
CA CYS A 197 -18.18 9.16 10.51
C CYS A 197 -16.85 8.42 10.75
N SER A 198 -15.70 9.06 10.42
CA SER A 198 -14.40 8.43 10.64
C SER A 198 -14.11 8.14 12.11
N GLN A 199 -14.54 9.02 13.03
CA GLN A 199 -14.41 8.79 14.47
C GLN A 199 -15.30 7.64 14.94
N MET A 200 -16.58 7.62 14.52
CA MET A 200 -17.52 6.55 14.87
C MET A 200 -17.03 5.16 14.40
N LEU A 201 -16.52 5.08 13.16
CA LEU A 201 -15.97 3.84 12.61
C LEU A 201 -14.69 3.39 13.32
N LEU A 202 -13.84 4.34 13.73
CA LEU A 202 -12.64 4.03 14.52
C LEU A 202 -13.02 3.45 15.89
N GLU A 203 -13.93 4.09 16.62
CA GLU A 203 -14.44 3.57 17.90
C GLU A 203 -15.10 2.19 17.75
N MET A 204 -15.76 1.96 16.62
CA MET A 204 -16.36 0.65 16.32
C MET A 204 -15.27 -0.42 16.22
N LEU A 205 -14.22 -0.17 15.45
CA LEU A 205 -13.09 -1.10 15.31
C LEU A 205 -12.28 -1.27 16.59
N GLU A 206 -12.32 -0.34 17.54
CA GLU A 206 -11.70 -0.56 18.86
C GLU A 206 -12.37 -1.70 19.64
N LYS A 207 -13.64 -2.00 19.37
CA LYS A 207 -14.41 -3.05 20.04
C LYS A 207 -14.66 -4.27 19.15
N ASN A 208 -14.74 -4.08 17.84
CA ASN A 208 -14.95 -5.15 16.89
C ASN A 208 -13.61 -5.72 16.40
N ASP A 209 -13.41 -7.03 16.62
CA ASP A 209 -12.26 -7.78 16.11
C ASP A 209 -12.66 -8.81 15.01
N THR A 210 -13.88 -8.70 14.48
CA THR A 210 -14.47 -9.62 13.50
C THR A 210 -14.35 -9.09 12.06
N ILE A 211 -14.55 -7.79 11.87
CA ILE A 211 -14.44 -7.15 10.56
C ILE A 211 -12.98 -7.19 10.10
N ILE A 212 -12.74 -7.85 8.97
CA ILE A 212 -11.43 -8.00 8.36
C ILE A 212 -11.21 -7.02 7.21
N ASN A 213 -12.30 -6.56 6.60
CA ASN A 213 -12.26 -5.59 5.53
C ASN A 213 -13.33 -4.51 5.72
N LEU A 214 -12.88 -3.26 5.78
CA LEU A 214 -13.73 -2.08 5.81
C LEU A 214 -13.21 -1.09 4.77
N ASP A 215 -13.88 -1.05 3.61
CA ASP A 215 -13.54 -0.14 2.53
C ASP A 215 -14.25 1.20 2.74
N ILE A 216 -13.47 2.26 2.87
CA ILE A 216 -13.94 3.63 3.13
C ILE A 216 -13.36 4.63 2.13
N ASP A 217 -12.79 4.13 1.03
CA ASP A 217 -12.16 4.95 0.00
C ASP A 217 -13.17 5.88 -0.68
N GLN A 218 -12.67 6.91 -1.38
CA GLN A 218 -13.51 7.87 -2.11
C GLN A 218 -14.52 8.63 -1.22
N ASN A 219 -14.23 8.78 0.08
CA ASN A 219 -14.95 9.69 0.98
C ASN A 219 -14.06 10.90 1.32
N PRO A 220 -14.08 11.98 0.51
CA PRO A 220 -13.10 13.06 0.59
C PRO A 220 -13.18 13.90 1.88
N ASN A 221 -14.32 13.85 2.58
CA ASN A 221 -14.57 14.64 3.79
C ASN A 221 -14.17 13.93 5.09
N MET A 222 -13.64 12.70 5.00
CA MET A 222 -13.18 11.94 6.18
C MET A 222 -11.89 12.53 6.77
N GLY A 223 -11.73 12.37 8.10
CA GLY A 223 -10.50 12.77 8.78
C GLY A 223 -9.33 11.85 8.39
N LEU A 224 -8.34 12.37 7.67
CA LEU A 224 -7.19 11.60 7.19
C LEU A 224 -6.45 10.83 8.31
N GLU A 225 -6.34 11.43 9.49
CA GLU A 225 -5.70 10.80 10.64
C GLU A 225 -6.51 9.60 11.17
N ASP A 226 -7.84 9.72 11.23
CA ASP A 226 -8.72 8.63 11.66
C ASP A 226 -8.73 7.50 10.62
N VAL A 227 -8.74 7.84 9.32
CA VAL A 227 -8.62 6.85 8.23
C VAL A 227 -7.31 6.06 8.34
N ARG A 228 -6.18 6.71 8.65
CA ARG A 228 -4.91 6.00 8.88
C ARG A 228 -4.99 5.03 10.04
N LYS A 229 -5.57 5.46 11.17
CA LYS A 229 -5.76 4.60 12.35
C LYS A 229 -6.68 3.41 12.06
N ILE A 230 -7.76 3.63 11.31
CA ILE A 230 -8.65 2.56 10.83
C ILE A 230 -7.85 1.53 10.02
N GLN A 231 -7.07 1.96 9.03
CA GLN A 231 -6.24 1.07 8.21
C GLN A 231 -5.21 0.30 9.04
N GLU A 232 -4.56 0.95 10.02
CA GLU A 232 -3.62 0.27 10.92
C GLU A 232 -4.31 -0.78 11.80
N LYS A 233 -5.51 -0.49 12.31
CA LYS A 233 -6.28 -1.41 13.13
C LYS A 233 -6.73 -2.63 12.33
N LEU A 234 -7.24 -2.45 11.10
CA LEU A 234 -7.58 -3.55 10.20
C LEU A 234 -6.38 -4.43 9.87
N LYS A 235 -5.20 -3.84 9.59
CA LYS A 235 -3.94 -4.59 9.39
C LYS A 235 -3.60 -5.47 10.61
N LYS A 236 -3.82 -4.97 11.82
CA LYS A 236 -3.59 -5.74 13.06
C LYS A 236 -4.58 -6.91 13.19
N ILE A 237 -5.87 -6.67 12.95
CA ILE A 237 -6.92 -7.70 12.98
C ILE A 237 -6.59 -8.82 11.98
N ASN A 238 -6.26 -8.47 10.73
CA ASN A 238 -5.93 -9.44 9.68
C ASN A 238 -4.68 -10.26 10.01
N LYS A 239 -3.67 -9.63 10.61
CA LYS A 239 -2.48 -10.35 11.10
C LYS A 239 -2.81 -11.35 12.20
N ILE A 240 -3.68 -10.97 13.16
CA ILE A 240 -4.12 -11.86 14.24
C ILE A 240 -4.89 -13.06 13.65
N MET A 241 -5.77 -12.82 12.69
CA MET A 241 -6.53 -13.88 12.01
C MET A 241 -5.60 -14.85 11.29
N MET A 242 -4.65 -14.36 10.48
CA MET A 242 -3.66 -15.22 9.80
C MET A 242 -2.87 -16.09 10.78
N ILE A 243 -2.48 -15.56 11.94
CA ILE A 243 -1.78 -16.34 12.98
C ILE A 243 -2.70 -17.40 13.60
N LYS A 244 -3.98 -17.07 13.85
CA LYS A 244 -4.97 -18.04 14.36
C LYS A 244 -5.20 -19.16 13.36
N ASP A 245 -5.36 -18.84 12.07
CA ASP A 245 -5.55 -19.82 11.00
C ASP A 245 -4.32 -20.72 10.84
N GLN A 246 -3.10 -20.15 10.86
CA GLN A 246 -1.86 -20.92 10.85
C GLN A 246 -1.74 -21.86 12.07
N ARG A 247 -2.10 -21.39 13.27
CA ARG A 247 -2.11 -22.23 14.48
C ARG A 247 -3.15 -23.34 14.40
N ASN A 248 -4.34 -23.05 13.88
CA ASN A 248 -5.39 -24.04 13.69
C ASN A 248 -4.99 -25.09 12.64
N PHE A 249 -4.34 -24.67 11.56
CA PHE A 249 -3.74 -25.56 10.56
C PHE A 249 -2.65 -26.47 11.17
N LEU A 250 -1.77 -25.92 12.01
CA LEU A 250 -0.73 -26.70 12.69
C LEU A 250 -1.27 -27.64 13.77
N LYS A 251 -2.39 -27.29 14.41
CA LYS A 251 -3.11 -28.14 15.37
C LYS A 251 -4.01 -29.18 14.68
N GLY A 252 -4.38 -28.95 13.42
CA GLY A 252 -5.21 -29.82 12.58
C GLY A 252 -4.47 -30.97 11.90
N LYS A 253 -3.50 -31.62 12.59
CA LYS A 253 -3.18 -33.02 12.27
C LYS A 253 -4.27 -33.89 12.88
N LYS A 254 -5.32 -34.15 12.10
CA LYS A 254 -6.04 -35.42 11.97
C LYS A 254 -6.99 -35.34 10.79
#